data_AF-A0AAV9FN85-F1
#
_entry.id   AF-A0AAV9FN85-F1
#
_cell.length_a   1.000
_cell.length_b   1.000
_cell.length_c   1.000
_cell.angle_alpha   90.00
_cell.angle_beta   90.00
_cell.angle_gamma   90.00
#
_symmetry.space_group_name_H-M   'P 1'
#
loop_
_entity.id
_entity.type
_entity.pdbx_description
1 polymer ?
#
loop_
_entity_poly.entity_id
_entity_poly.type
_entity_poly.pdbx_seq_one_letter_code
_entity_poly.pdbx_strand_id
1 'polypeptide(L)'
;MAAHYAFGPLEDAAIIKHRLLTRTTTTRGEPPLKKLQKKFATFALEIEKDTDNFSDCERVYRAFLQEMTTFELPLLKSKAVVDANLREKGNFDELQEKINSQILQARSDIEDLKRLLEESKIERRHKEECEAIRRLIALQPPRSKTQKLLSDLEKEIVALEAENGASSRMLELRKKQFSLLLHVRSLVEELRMATEENKSLLDDGHGGSEAMAID
;
A
#
# COMPACT_ATOMS: atom_id res chain seq x y z
N MET A 1 -10.12 28.21 37.84
CA MET A 1 -10.93 29.10 38.69
C MET A 1 -12.26 28.44 38.94
N ALA A 2 -12.46 27.85 40.12
CA ALA A 2 -13.74 27.26 40.49
C ALA A 2 -14.69 28.41 40.84
N ALA A 3 -15.81 28.52 40.12
CA ALA A 3 -16.85 29.49 40.44
C ALA A 3 -17.42 29.16 41.83
N HIS A 4 -17.28 30.11 42.75
CA HIS A 4 -17.76 29.99 44.12
C HIS A 4 -19.29 30.22 44.13
N TYR A 5 -20.05 29.16 43.84
CA TYR A 5 -21.50 29.20 43.97
C TYR A 5 -21.89 29.17 45.45
N ALA A 6 -22.85 30.00 45.84
CA ALA A 6 -23.35 30.06 47.22
C ALA A 6 -24.18 28.81 47.61
N PHE A 7 -24.63 28.04 46.62
CA PHE A 7 -25.36 26.79 46.78
C PHE A 7 -24.78 25.72 45.84
N GLY A 8 -25.14 24.45 46.06
CA GLY A 8 -24.75 23.38 45.14
C GLY A 8 -25.45 23.51 43.78
N PRO A 9 -24.87 22.99 42.67
CA PRO A 9 -25.46 23.13 41.31
C PRO A 9 -26.91 22.61 41.18
N LEU A 10 -27.24 21.54 41.92
CA LEU A 10 -28.60 20.98 41.96
C LEU A 10 -29.57 21.86 42.74
N GLU A 11 -29.09 22.48 43.82
CA GLU A 11 -29.88 23.40 44.65
C GLU A 11 -30.10 24.73 43.91
N ASP A 12 -29.08 25.23 43.22
CA ASP A 12 -29.16 26.41 42.36
C ASP A 12 -30.20 26.23 41.25
N ALA A 13 -30.22 25.08 40.58
CA ALA A 13 -31.22 24.79 39.56
C ALA A 13 -32.65 24.80 40.11
N ALA A 14 -32.86 24.24 41.31
CA ALA A 14 -34.15 24.25 41.99
C ALA A 14 -34.57 25.67 42.40
N ILE A 15 -33.65 26.47 42.92
CA ILE A 15 -33.87 27.87 43.29
C ILE A 15 -34.22 28.72 42.06
N ILE A 16 -33.47 28.56 40.97
CA ILE A 16 -33.70 29.26 39.69
C ILE A 16 -35.08 28.88 39.13
N LYS A 17 -35.41 27.58 39.11
CA LYS A 17 -36.72 27.09 38.68
C LYS A 17 -37.85 27.71 39.51
N HIS A 18 -37.70 27.70 40.84
CA HIS A 18 -38.70 28.28 41.73
C HIS A 18 -38.87 29.78 41.47
N ARG A 19 -37.77 30.53 41.30
CA ARG A 19 -37.80 31.97 40.99
C ARG A 19 -38.44 32.27 39.63
N LEU A 20 -38.18 31.45 38.61
CA LEU A 20 -38.79 31.59 37.28
C LEU A 20 -40.30 31.33 37.30
N LEU A 21 -40.75 30.29 37.99
CA LEU A 21 -42.16 29.93 38.10
C LEU A 21 -42.95 30.94 38.94
N THR A 22 -42.40 31.35 40.09
CA THR A 22 -43.09 32.25 41.02
C THR A 22 -42.94 33.73 40.64
N ARG A 23 -41.95 34.06 39.80
CA ARG A 23 -41.60 35.43 39.38
C ARG A 23 -41.50 36.38 40.57
N THR A 24 -40.93 35.89 41.68
CA THR A 24 -40.81 36.60 42.97
C THR A 24 -40.02 37.91 42.90
N THR A 25 -39.23 38.10 41.85
CA THR A 25 -38.53 39.37 41.55
C THR A 25 -38.97 39.89 40.18
N THR A 26 -39.61 41.06 40.14
CA THR A 26 -39.97 41.77 38.91
C THR A 26 -39.31 43.15 38.95
N THR A 27 -38.77 43.61 37.82
CA THR A 27 -38.07 44.92 37.72
C THR A 27 -39.04 46.11 37.77
N ARG A 28 -40.35 45.90 37.58
CA ARG A 28 -41.38 46.94 37.67
C ARG A 28 -42.74 46.38 38.09
N GLY A 29 -43.22 46.76 39.27
CA GLY A 29 -44.53 46.37 39.80
C GLY A 29 -44.50 45.25 40.84
N GLU A 30 -45.68 44.88 41.34
CA GLU A 30 -45.85 43.82 42.33
C GLU A 30 -45.64 42.43 41.70
N PRO A 31 -44.92 41.49 42.36
CA PRO A 31 -44.75 40.13 41.86
C PRO A 31 -46.09 39.46 41.55
N PRO A 32 -46.25 38.79 40.39
CA PRO A 32 -47.52 38.21 39.96
C PRO A 32 -48.16 37.26 41.00
N LEU A 33 -47.34 36.42 41.65
CA LEU A 33 -47.82 35.52 42.71
C LEU A 33 -48.35 36.28 43.93
N LYS A 34 -47.67 37.37 44.32
CA LYS A 34 -48.09 38.20 45.46
C LYS A 34 -49.38 38.95 45.14
N LYS A 35 -49.54 39.43 43.89
CA LYS A 35 -50.75 40.07 43.41
C LYS A 35 -51.94 39.10 43.40
N LEU A 36 -51.75 37.87 42.93
CA LEU A 36 -52.75 36.80 43.00
C LEU A 36 -53.13 36.47 44.44
N GLN A 37 -52.15 36.32 45.34
CA GLN A 37 -52.38 36.05 46.76
C GLN A 37 -53.20 37.16 47.43
N LYS A 38 -52.94 38.43 47.13
CA LYS A 38 -53.74 39.56 47.63
C LYS A 38 -55.19 39.51 47.15
N LYS A 39 -55.43 39.17 45.87
CA LYS A 39 -56.78 39.04 45.32
C LYS A 39 -57.54 37.87 45.96
N PHE A 40 -56.87 36.75 46.20
CA PHE A 40 -57.41 35.62 46.95
C PHE A 40 -57.79 36.01 48.39
N ALA A 41 -56.88 36.65 49.11
CA ALA A 41 -57.15 37.09 50.49
C ALA A 41 -58.32 38.10 50.55
N THR A 42 -58.42 39.00 49.58
CA THR A 42 -59.55 39.96 49.48
C THR A 42 -60.87 39.21 49.26
N PHE A 43 -60.88 38.18 48.42
CA PHE A 43 -62.06 37.35 48.20
C PHE A 43 -62.47 36.57 49.45
N ALA A 44 -61.51 35.93 50.12
CA ALA A 44 -61.76 35.17 51.36
C ALA A 44 -62.34 36.07 52.46
N LEU A 45 -61.76 37.26 52.66
CA LEU A 45 -62.26 38.24 53.63
C LEU A 45 -63.65 38.79 53.27
N GLU A 46 -63.99 38.89 51.98
CA GLU A 46 -65.32 39.35 51.57
C GLU A 46 -66.39 38.28 51.79
N ILE A 47 -66.02 36.99 51.70
CA ILE A 47 -66.92 35.87 52.06
C ILE A 47 -67.14 35.79 53.58
N GLU A 48 -66.11 36.05 54.37
CA GLU A 48 -66.19 35.99 55.84
C GLU A 48 -67.00 37.14 56.46
N LYS A 49 -67.28 38.20 55.69
CA LYS A 49 -68.22 39.25 56.11
C LYS A 49 -69.63 38.69 56.03
N ASP A 50 -70.22 38.44 57.19
CA ASP A 50 -71.57 37.92 57.40
C ASP A 50 -72.66 38.98 57.06
N THR A 51 -72.54 39.56 55.87
CA THR A 51 -73.37 40.64 55.31
C THR A 51 -73.95 40.15 53.99
N ASP A 52 -75.23 40.42 53.71
CA ASP A 52 -75.93 40.06 52.45
C ASP A 52 -75.42 40.85 51.22
N ASN A 53 -74.11 40.83 50.96
CA ASN A 53 -73.42 41.58 49.90
C ASN A 53 -72.97 40.66 48.75
N PHE A 54 -73.90 39.85 48.22
CA PHE A 54 -73.63 38.90 47.13
C PHE A 54 -72.99 39.55 45.89
N SER A 55 -73.43 40.77 45.53
CA SER A 55 -72.90 41.50 44.37
C SER A 55 -71.41 41.88 44.51
N ASP A 56 -70.97 42.23 45.72
CA ASP A 56 -69.56 42.60 45.95
C ASP A 56 -68.67 41.36 45.98
N CYS A 57 -69.17 40.27 46.58
CA CYS A 57 -68.50 38.97 46.58
C CYS A 57 -68.31 38.45 45.14
N GLU A 58 -69.33 38.53 44.29
CA GLU A 58 -69.24 38.13 42.89
C GLU A 58 -68.22 38.97 42.10
N ARG A 59 -68.19 40.30 42.34
CA ARG A 59 -67.22 41.19 41.70
C ARG A 59 -65.78 40.83 42.08
N VAL A 60 -65.52 40.57 43.37
CA VAL A 60 -64.18 40.22 43.87
C VAL A 60 -63.78 38.82 43.37
N TYR A 61 -64.72 37.87 43.29
CA TYR A 61 -64.51 36.55 42.70
C TYR A 61 -64.08 36.63 41.21
N ARG A 62 -64.81 37.39 40.40
CA ARG A 62 -64.47 37.59 38.98
C ARG A 62 -63.09 38.24 38.81
N ALA A 63 -62.75 39.21 39.67
CA ALA A 63 -61.44 39.84 39.68
C ALA A 63 -60.30 38.86 40.07
N PHE A 64 -60.56 37.94 41.01
CA PHE A 64 -59.62 36.88 41.36
C PHE A 64 -59.41 35.90 40.21
N LEU A 65 -60.49 35.44 39.56
CA LEU A 65 -60.40 34.56 38.39
C LEU A 65 -59.59 35.19 37.24
N GLN A 66 -59.83 36.46 36.94
CA GLN A 66 -59.06 37.18 35.91
C GLN A 66 -57.56 37.24 36.24
N GLU A 67 -57.21 37.48 37.51
CA GLU A 67 -55.80 37.47 37.94
C GLU A 67 -55.20 36.07 37.85
N MET A 68 -55.97 35.02 38.18
CA MET A 68 -55.53 33.63 38.06
C MET A 68 -55.22 33.25 36.61
N THR A 69 -56.10 33.58 35.66
CA THR A 69 -55.85 33.36 34.23
C THR A 69 -54.63 34.16 33.74
N THR A 70 -54.46 35.39 34.23
CA THR A 70 -53.30 36.23 33.89
C THR A 70 -51.99 35.63 34.42
N PHE A 71 -52.03 34.98 35.58
CA PHE A 71 -50.88 34.28 36.16
C PHE A 71 -50.56 32.96 35.43
N GLU A 72 -51.58 32.25 34.97
CA GLU A 72 -51.45 30.97 34.27
C GLU A 72 -50.77 31.08 32.90
N LEU A 73 -51.11 32.11 32.13
CA LEU A 73 -50.63 32.27 30.75
C LEU A 73 -49.07 32.26 30.61
N PRO A 74 -48.30 33.00 31.43
CA PRO A 74 -46.84 32.90 31.44
C PRO A 74 -46.30 31.52 31.80
N LEU A 75 -46.97 30.77 32.69
CA LEU A 75 -46.56 29.42 33.08
C LEU A 75 -46.72 28.44 31.92
N LEU A 76 -47.85 28.50 31.21
CA LEU A 76 -48.09 27.72 30.00
C LEU A 76 -47.06 28.04 28.92
N LYS A 77 -46.72 29.32 28.74
CA LYS A 77 -45.65 29.73 27.83
C LYS A 77 -44.30 29.11 28.22
N SER A 78 -43.94 29.18 29.51
CA SER A 78 -42.68 28.59 29.99
C SER A 78 -42.65 27.07 29.76
N LYS A 79 -43.77 26.37 29.99
CA LYS A 79 -43.88 24.93 29.71
C LYS A 79 -43.67 24.64 28.23
N ALA A 80 -44.35 25.36 27.34
CA ALA A 80 -44.21 25.18 25.89
C ALA A 80 -42.77 25.40 25.41
N VAL A 81 -42.05 26.37 25.99
CA VAL A 81 -40.63 26.61 25.71
C VAL A 81 -39.77 25.46 26.19
N VAL A 82 -40.01 24.93 27.40
CA VAL A 82 -39.27 23.76 27.93
C VAL A 82 -39.49 22.55 27.03
N ASP A 83 -40.75 22.28 26.64
CA ASP A 83 -41.08 21.16 25.77
C ASP A 83 -40.42 21.31 24.38
N ALA A 84 -40.35 22.53 23.84
CA ALA A 84 -39.65 22.82 22.59
C ALA A 84 -38.14 22.57 22.71
N ASN A 85 -37.50 23.07 23.79
CA ASN A 85 -36.08 22.87 24.04
C ASN A 85 -35.73 21.38 24.24
N LEU A 86 -36.61 20.60 24.87
CA LEU A 86 -36.40 19.15 25.02
C LEU A 86 -36.43 18.42 23.67
N ARG A 87 -37.35 18.79 22.78
CA ARG A 87 -37.37 18.25 21.41
C ARG A 87 -36.12 18.66 20.64
N GLU A 88 -35.72 19.92 20.73
CA GLU A 88 -34.54 20.42 20.05
C GLU A 88 -33.26 19.74 20.56
N LYS A 89 -33.15 19.52 21.87
CA LYS A 89 -32.07 18.73 22.45
C LYS A 89 -32.01 17.32 21.85
N GLY A 90 -33.14 16.62 21.76
CA GLY A 90 -33.19 15.30 21.14
C GLY A 90 -32.69 15.31 19.68
N ASN A 91 -33.09 16.33 18.91
CA ASN A 91 -32.61 16.50 17.53
C ASN A 91 -31.09 16.73 17.48
N PHE A 92 -30.52 17.47 18.43
CA PHE A 92 -29.07 17.68 18.51
C PHE A 92 -28.33 16.41 18.91
N ASP A 93 -28.88 15.61 19.83
CA ASP A 93 -28.31 14.33 20.23
C ASP A 93 -28.26 13.37 19.02
N GLU A 94 -29.36 13.25 18.24
CA GLU A 94 -29.41 12.46 17.00
C GLU A 94 -28.41 12.97 15.93
N LEU A 95 -28.33 14.29 15.75
CA LEU A 95 -27.38 14.90 14.82
C LEU A 95 -25.93 14.62 15.22
N GLN A 96 -25.64 14.67 16.52
CA GLN A 96 -24.31 14.37 17.06
C GLN A 96 -23.93 12.90 16.81
N GLU A 97 -24.85 11.96 17.02
CA GLU A 97 -24.64 10.54 16.69
C GLU A 97 -24.37 10.34 15.20
N LYS A 98 -25.15 11.00 14.33
CA LYS A 98 -24.96 10.94 12.88
C LYS A 98 -23.61 11.47 12.44
N ILE A 99 -23.18 12.62 12.98
CA ILE A 99 -21.87 13.21 12.69
C ILE A 99 -20.76 12.26 13.15
N ASN A 100 -20.87 11.68 14.35
CA ASN A 100 -19.88 10.73 14.87
C ASN A 100 -19.77 9.49 13.97
N SER A 101 -20.90 8.95 13.51
CA SER A 101 -20.93 7.83 12.57
C SER A 101 -20.23 8.19 11.24
N GLN A 102 -20.50 9.37 10.69
CA GLN A 102 -19.84 9.85 9.46
C GLN A 102 -18.33 10.04 9.64
N ILE A 103 -17.89 10.54 10.81
CA ILE A 103 -16.47 10.67 11.12
C ILE A 103 -15.79 9.29 11.17
N LEU A 104 -16.43 8.29 11.79
CA LEU A 104 -15.89 6.93 11.84
C LEU A 104 -15.80 6.32 10.43
N GLN A 105 -16.85 6.49 9.61
CA GLN A 105 -16.83 6.01 8.23
C GLN A 105 -15.71 6.67 7.43
N ALA A 106 -15.59 8.00 7.47
CA ALA A 106 -14.55 8.73 6.75
C ALA A 106 -13.14 8.31 7.19
N ARG A 107 -12.93 7.99 8.49
CA ARG A 107 -11.66 7.45 8.98
C ARG A 107 -11.36 6.07 8.39
N SER A 108 -12.35 5.19 8.34
CA SER A 108 -12.21 3.88 7.69
C SER A 108 -11.86 4.03 6.21
N ASP A 109 -12.56 4.91 5.48
CA ASP A 109 -12.33 5.15 4.05
C ASP A 109 -10.91 5.68 3.82
N ILE A 110 -10.40 6.56 4.68
CA ILE A 110 -9.01 7.05 4.62
C ILE A 110 -8.01 5.91 4.81
N GLU A 111 -8.25 4.99 5.75
CA GLU A 111 -7.37 3.85 5.98
C GLU A 111 -7.35 2.89 4.79
N ASP A 112 -8.49 2.62 4.18
CA ASP A 112 -8.59 1.78 2.99
C ASP A 112 -7.92 2.45 1.77
N LEU A 113 -8.14 3.74 1.56
CA LEU A 113 -7.47 4.50 0.50
C LEU A 113 -5.94 4.53 0.66
N LYS A 114 -5.44 4.61 1.90
CA LYS A 114 -4.00 4.51 2.17
C LYS A 114 -3.45 3.14 1.79
N ARG A 115 -4.19 2.06 2.09
CA ARG A 115 -3.79 0.70 1.71
C ARG A 115 -3.72 0.54 0.19
N LEU A 116 -4.77 0.96 -0.51
CA LEU A 116 -4.83 0.95 -1.98
C LEU A 116 -3.71 1.77 -2.61
N LEU A 117 -3.35 2.90 -2.00
CA LEU A 117 -2.24 3.73 -2.47
C LEU A 117 -0.89 2.99 -2.35
N GLU A 118 -0.63 2.31 -1.24
CA GLU A 118 0.61 1.52 -1.09
C GLU A 118 0.67 0.34 -2.05
N GLU A 119 -0.44 -0.35 -2.28
CA GLU A 119 -0.55 -1.41 -3.28
C GLU A 119 -0.25 -0.88 -4.70
N SER A 120 -0.83 0.26 -5.07
CA SER A 120 -0.59 0.90 -6.36
C SER A 120 0.88 1.33 -6.53
N LYS A 121 1.54 1.81 -5.47
CA LYS A 121 2.98 2.13 -5.50
C LYS A 121 3.84 0.88 -5.73
N ILE A 122 3.47 -0.25 -5.15
CA ILE A 122 4.17 -1.53 -5.37
C ILE A 122 4.00 -1.95 -6.84
N GLU A 123 2.77 -1.92 -7.36
CA GLU A 123 2.50 -2.28 -8.75
C GLU A 123 3.28 -1.39 -9.73
N ARG A 124 3.34 -0.08 -9.46
CA ARG A 124 4.13 0.87 -10.23
C ARG A 124 5.62 0.51 -10.22
N ARG A 125 6.20 0.21 -9.06
CA ARG A 125 7.62 -0.21 -8.96
C ARG A 125 7.89 -1.47 -9.77
N HIS A 126 7.03 -2.49 -9.66
CA HIS A 126 7.18 -3.70 -10.46
C HIS A 126 7.10 -3.42 -11.97
N LYS A 127 6.21 -2.50 -12.41
CA LYS A 127 6.14 -2.08 -13.81
C LYS A 127 7.42 -1.38 -14.27
N GLU A 128 7.95 -0.46 -13.47
CA GLU A 128 9.21 0.25 -13.74
C GLU A 128 10.41 -0.71 -13.82
N GLU A 129 10.51 -1.67 -12.89
CA GLU A 129 11.53 -2.74 -12.91
C GLU A 129 11.41 -3.63 -14.15
N CYS A 130 10.19 -4.05 -14.50
CA CYS A 130 9.95 -4.82 -15.72
C CYS A 130 10.32 -4.03 -16.99
N GLU A 131 10.06 -2.73 -17.02
CA GLU A 131 10.49 -1.87 -18.13
C GLU A 131 12.00 -1.74 -18.21
N ALA A 132 12.70 -1.60 -17.09
CA ALA A 132 14.16 -1.56 -17.05
C ALA A 132 14.76 -2.86 -17.62
N ILE A 133 14.24 -4.01 -17.19
CA ILE A 133 14.64 -5.32 -17.72
C ILE A 133 14.32 -5.42 -19.22
N ARG A 134 13.14 -4.97 -19.67
CA ARG A 134 12.78 -4.95 -21.09
C ARG A 134 13.77 -4.13 -21.92
N ARG A 135 14.21 -2.96 -21.43
CA ARG A 135 15.22 -2.13 -22.12
C ARG A 135 16.55 -2.86 -22.23
N LEU A 136 17.02 -3.52 -21.16
CA LEU A 136 18.25 -4.32 -21.16
C LEU A 136 18.17 -5.50 -22.15
N ILE A 137 17.02 -6.18 -22.21
CA ILE A 137 16.80 -7.26 -23.18
C ILE A 137 16.78 -6.73 -24.61
N ALA A 138 16.20 -5.55 -24.85
CA ALA A 138 16.14 -4.95 -26.18
C ALA A 138 17.51 -4.53 -26.75
N LEU A 139 18.48 -4.26 -25.87
CA LEU A 139 19.88 -4.02 -26.26
C LEU A 139 20.57 -5.30 -26.80
N GLN A 140 20.07 -6.48 -26.41
CA GLN A 140 20.63 -7.76 -26.85
C GLN A 140 20.05 -8.17 -28.21
N PRO A 141 20.85 -8.85 -29.07
CA PRO A 141 20.36 -9.32 -30.36
C PRO A 141 19.23 -10.35 -30.18
N PRO A 142 18.29 -10.44 -31.14
CA PRO A 142 17.23 -11.43 -31.10
C PRO A 142 17.77 -12.85 -30.98
N ARG A 143 17.21 -13.63 -30.06
CA ARG A 143 17.62 -15.03 -29.79
C ARG A 143 17.69 -15.88 -31.06
N SER A 144 16.75 -15.69 -31.99
CA SER A 144 16.71 -16.42 -33.25
C SER A 144 17.94 -16.16 -34.14
N LYS A 145 18.51 -14.95 -34.13
CA LYS A 145 19.74 -14.63 -34.86
C LYS A 145 20.94 -15.30 -34.20
N THR A 146 21.06 -15.17 -32.87
CA THR A 146 22.15 -15.79 -32.11
C THR A 146 22.13 -17.31 -32.24
N GLN A 147 20.95 -17.93 -32.23
CA GLN A 147 20.79 -19.38 -32.35
C GLN A 147 21.14 -19.90 -33.75
N LYS A 148 20.82 -19.14 -34.81
CA LYS A 148 21.28 -19.46 -36.18
C LYS A 148 22.80 -19.38 -36.28
N LEU A 149 23.39 -18.29 -35.77
CA LEU A 149 24.84 -18.12 -35.77
C LEU A 149 25.56 -19.26 -35.03
N LEU A 150 25.04 -19.67 -33.87
CA LEU A 150 25.56 -20.84 -33.14
C LEU A 150 25.50 -22.12 -33.98
N SER A 151 24.35 -22.40 -34.60
CA SER A 151 24.20 -23.60 -35.43
C SER A 151 25.13 -23.59 -36.65
N ASP A 152 25.37 -22.42 -37.25
CA ASP A 152 26.26 -22.30 -38.40
C ASP A 152 27.73 -22.47 -37.98
N LEU A 153 28.14 -21.86 -36.86
CA LEU A 153 29.47 -22.06 -36.27
C LEU A 153 29.71 -23.52 -35.85
N GLU A 154 28.71 -24.19 -35.27
CA GLU A 154 28.81 -25.62 -34.92
C GLU A 154 29.06 -26.49 -36.16
N LYS A 155 28.38 -26.22 -37.28
CA LYS A 155 28.63 -26.93 -38.54
C LYS A 155 30.03 -26.67 -39.08
N GLU A 156 30.50 -25.42 -38.98
CA GLU A 156 31.84 -25.03 -39.41
C GLU A 156 32.92 -25.74 -38.60
N ILE A 157 32.76 -25.82 -37.28
CA ILE A 157 33.67 -26.57 -36.40
C ILE A 157 33.73 -28.04 -36.82
N VAL A 158 32.58 -28.69 -37.01
CA VAL A 158 32.54 -30.10 -37.44
C VAL A 158 33.22 -30.29 -38.79
N ALA A 159 33.05 -29.35 -39.72
CA ALA A 159 33.71 -29.41 -41.03
C ALA A 159 35.24 -29.26 -40.91
N LEU A 160 35.72 -28.29 -40.12
CA LEU A 160 37.14 -28.07 -39.87
C LEU A 160 37.79 -29.25 -39.12
N GLU A 161 37.09 -29.85 -38.17
CA GLU A 161 37.56 -31.07 -37.48
C GLU A 161 37.71 -32.24 -38.46
N ALA A 162 36.76 -32.41 -39.38
CA ALA A 162 36.83 -33.43 -40.41
C ALA A 162 37.99 -33.19 -41.39
N GLU A 163 38.21 -31.94 -41.81
CA GLU A 163 39.32 -31.56 -42.68
C GLU A 163 40.68 -31.73 -41.99
N ASN A 164 40.80 -31.30 -40.73
CA ASN A 164 41.99 -31.49 -39.93
C ASN A 164 42.29 -32.98 -39.70
N GLY A 165 41.26 -33.79 -39.47
CA GLY A 165 41.36 -35.25 -39.37
C GLY A 165 41.76 -35.90 -40.70
N ALA A 166 41.30 -35.39 -41.84
CA ALA A 166 41.74 -35.84 -43.17
C ALA A 166 43.21 -35.47 -43.45
N SER A 167 43.59 -34.23 -43.17
CA SER A 167 44.97 -33.73 -43.31
C SER A 167 45.94 -34.48 -42.41
N SER A 168 45.57 -34.74 -41.15
CA SER A 168 46.37 -35.54 -40.23
C SER A 168 46.58 -36.96 -40.74
N ARG A 169 45.53 -37.61 -41.27
CA ARG A 169 45.65 -38.94 -41.91
C ARG A 169 46.56 -38.91 -43.13
N MET A 170 46.47 -37.88 -43.96
CA MET A 170 47.33 -37.71 -45.13
C MET A 170 48.80 -37.49 -44.73
N LEU A 171 49.06 -36.68 -43.71
CA LEU A 171 50.39 -36.46 -43.15
C LEU A 171 50.99 -37.78 -42.64
N GLU A 172 50.23 -38.56 -41.88
CA GLU A 172 50.68 -39.88 -41.40
C GLU A 172 50.99 -40.84 -42.55
N LEU A 173 50.20 -40.84 -43.62
CA LEU A 173 50.50 -41.62 -44.81
C LEU A 173 51.83 -41.16 -45.45
N ARG A 174 52.07 -39.85 -45.57
CA ARG A 174 53.33 -39.32 -46.10
C ARG A 174 54.52 -39.66 -45.20
N LYS A 175 54.38 -39.60 -43.88
CA LYS A 175 55.42 -40.05 -42.93
C LYS A 175 55.76 -41.53 -43.14
N LYS A 176 54.74 -42.38 -43.29
CA LYS A 176 54.93 -43.82 -43.59
C LYS A 176 55.64 -44.05 -44.93
N GLN A 177 55.23 -43.33 -45.98
CA GLN A 177 55.87 -43.39 -47.29
C GLN A 177 57.34 -42.95 -47.23
N PHE A 178 57.63 -41.86 -46.52
CA PHE A 178 59.00 -41.35 -46.36
C PHE A 178 59.88 -42.31 -45.55
N SER A 179 59.35 -42.89 -44.48
CA SER A 179 60.04 -43.93 -43.70
C SER A 179 60.40 -45.14 -44.57
N LEU A 180 59.48 -45.59 -45.44
CA LEU A 180 59.76 -46.66 -46.39
C LEU A 180 60.89 -46.29 -47.37
N LEU A 181 60.88 -45.07 -47.92
CA LEU A 181 61.96 -44.59 -48.80
C LEU A 181 63.32 -44.55 -48.09
N LEU A 182 63.36 -44.10 -46.84
CA LEU A 182 64.59 -44.13 -46.04
C LEU A 182 65.08 -45.55 -45.81
N HIS A 183 64.17 -46.50 -45.54
CA HIS A 183 64.52 -47.90 -45.41
C HIS A 183 65.07 -48.49 -46.71
N VAL A 184 64.41 -48.25 -47.85
CA VAL A 184 64.92 -48.67 -49.17
C VAL A 184 66.30 -48.08 -49.46
N ARG A 185 66.53 -46.80 -49.14
CA ARG A 185 67.85 -46.19 -49.27
C ARG A 185 68.89 -46.89 -48.40
N SER A 186 68.56 -47.23 -47.14
CA SER A 186 69.44 -48.02 -46.26
C SER A 186 69.77 -49.37 -46.89
N LEU A 187 68.78 -50.09 -47.40
CA LEU A 187 68.99 -51.39 -48.05
C LEU A 187 69.84 -51.28 -49.30
N VAL A 188 69.66 -50.24 -50.12
CA VAL A 188 70.51 -50.00 -51.30
C VAL A 188 71.94 -49.69 -50.90
N GLU A 189 72.16 -48.92 -49.82
CA GLU A 189 73.49 -48.66 -49.29
C GLU A 189 74.11 -49.95 -48.73
N GLU A 190 73.36 -50.76 -47.99
CA GLU A 190 73.80 -52.07 -47.50
C GLU A 190 74.15 -53.02 -48.65
N LEU A 191 73.33 -53.07 -49.70
CA LEU A 191 73.62 -53.84 -50.92
C LEU A 191 74.82 -53.28 -51.66
N ARG A 192 75.00 -51.95 -51.70
CA ARG A 192 76.17 -51.31 -52.30
C ARG A 192 77.44 -51.70 -51.56
N MET A 193 77.43 -51.60 -50.22
CA MET A 193 78.55 -52.03 -49.38
C MET A 193 78.85 -53.53 -49.58
N ALA A 194 77.83 -54.39 -49.63
CA ALA A 194 77.99 -55.81 -49.93
C ALA A 194 78.52 -56.09 -51.36
N THR A 195 78.18 -55.25 -52.35
CA THR A 195 78.76 -55.35 -53.70
C THR A 195 80.17 -54.79 -53.79
N GLU A 196 80.55 -53.78 -52.99
CA GLU A 196 81.93 -53.30 -52.87
C GLU A 196 82.80 -54.36 -52.15
N GLU A 197 82.27 -55.04 -51.13
CA GLU A 197 82.90 -56.21 -50.50
C GLU A 197 83.04 -57.38 -51.48
N ASN A 198 82.02 -57.69 -52.29
CA ASN A 198 82.10 -58.71 -53.34
C ASN A 198 83.00 -58.33 -54.52
N LYS A 199 83.11 -57.04 -54.87
CA LYS A 199 84.11 -56.57 -55.86
C LYS A 199 85.53 -56.69 -55.32
N SER A 200 85.76 -56.45 -54.03
CA SER A 200 87.06 -56.76 -53.42
C SER A 200 87.37 -58.26 -53.38
N LEU A 201 86.35 -59.13 -53.45
CA LEU A 201 86.52 -60.59 -53.53
C LEU A 201 86.65 -61.11 -54.98
N LEU A 202 86.30 -60.33 -56.00
CA LEU A 202 86.34 -60.71 -57.42
C LEU A 202 87.51 -60.09 -58.21
N ASP A 203 88.23 -59.11 -57.66
CA ASP A 203 89.45 -58.52 -58.25
C ASP A 203 90.74 -59.33 -57.90
N ASP A 204 90.66 -60.31 -57.00
CA ASP A 204 91.79 -61.19 -56.62
C ASP A 204 91.79 -62.55 -57.37
N GLY A 205 91.14 -62.62 -58.53
CA GLY A 205 90.95 -63.85 -59.30
C GLY A 205 91.31 -63.76 -60.78
N HIS A 206 92.61 -63.92 -61.08
CA HIS A 206 93.19 -64.50 -62.33
C HIS A 206 93.89 -63.56 -63.33
N GLY A 207 95.23 -63.68 -63.40
CA GLY A 207 96.08 -63.23 -64.51
C GLY A 207 97.58 -63.35 -64.26
N GLY A 208 98.13 -64.57 -64.24
CA GLY A 208 99.58 -64.84 -64.17
C GLY A 208 100.19 -65.30 -65.49
N SER A 209 101.38 -64.78 -65.85
CA SER A 209 102.63 -65.48 -66.22
C SER A 209 103.67 -64.57 -66.93
N GLU A 210 104.87 -64.45 -66.31
CA GLU A 210 106.26 -64.66 -66.84
C GLU A 210 106.55 -64.58 -68.37
N ALA A 211 107.69 -64.10 -68.92
CA ALA A 211 109.03 -63.74 -68.41
C ALA A 211 109.92 -63.01 -69.47
N MET A 212 111.05 -62.43 -69.01
CA MET A 212 112.40 -62.24 -69.65
C MET A 212 112.58 -61.21 -70.80
N ALA A 213 113.67 -60.42 -70.97
CA ALA A 213 115.08 -60.50 -70.53
C ALA A 213 115.84 -59.14 -70.60
N ILE A 214 116.75 -58.92 -69.62
CA ILE A 214 118.18 -58.51 -69.65
C ILE A 214 118.63 -57.19 -70.33
N ASP A 215 119.14 -56.24 -69.52
CA ASP A 215 120.58 -55.91 -69.35
C ASP A 215 120.83 -55.34 -67.94
#